data_AF-A0A3S5DDJ3-F1
#
_entry.id   AF-A0A3S5DDJ3-F1
#
_cell.length_a   1.000
_cell.length_b   1.000
_cell.length_c   1.000
_cell.angle_alpha   90.00
_cell.angle_beta   90.00
_cell.angle_gamma   90.00
#
_symmetry.space_group_name_H-M   'P 1'
#
loop_
_entity.id
_entity.type
_entity.pdbx_description
1 polymer ?
#
loop_
_entity_poly.entity_id
_entity_poly.type
_entity_poly.pdbx_seq_one_letter_code
_entity_poly.pdbx_strand_id
1 'polypeptide(L)'
;MSPTINLNRKSLALLIAIVCSGSAQGEEYYFDPALLQGATYGQNIARFNEQQTPSGDYLADVYVNGTLVASSTNIRFNAVKEGQQAEPCLPLSVMKAAQIKSLPATDAATECRPLREWVPHAGWQFDSATLRLLLTIPMTELTHKPRGYISPSEWDSGALALFLRHNTNWTRTENTDSHYRYQYLWSGLNMGVNLGLWQVRHQSNLRYANSNQSRSAWRYNSVRTWVQRPVASINSILSLGDSYTDSSLFGSLSFNGAKLVTDERMRPQGKRGYAPEVRGVAASSAHVVVKQLGKVIYETNVPPGPFYIDDLYNTRYQGDLEVEVIEASGKTSRFTVPYSSVPDSVRPGNWHYSLAFGRVRQYYDIENRFFEGTFQHGVNNTITLNLGSRIAQRYQAWLAGGVWATGMGAFGLNATWSNARAEHNDRQQGWRAELSYSKTFYHRH
;
A
#
# COMPACT_ATOMS: atom_id res chain seq x y z
N MET A 1 -12.25 -1.21 79.25
CA MET A 1 -13.42 -0.36 78.91
C MET A 1 -13.88 -0.77 77.52
N SER A 2 -14.91 -1.61 77.46
CA SER A 2 -15.49 -2.09 76.20
C SER A 2 -16.73 -1.25 75.91
N PRO A 3 -16.86 -0.59 74.75
CA PRO A 3 -18.05 0.19 74.46
C PRO A 3 -19.22 -0.74 74.13
N THR A 4 -20.29 -0.65 74.91
CA THR A 4 -21.57 -1.29 74.64
C THR A 4 -22.31 -0.47 73.59
N ILE A 5 -22.37 -0.98 72.37
CA ILE A 5 -23.11 -0.35 71.27
C ILE A 5 -24.60 -0.68 71.43
N ASN A 6 -25.41 0.31 71.80
CA ASN A 6 -26.87 0.20 71.82
C ASN A 6 -27.43 0.38 70.40
N LEU A 7 -27.70 -0.72 69.70
CA LEU A 7 -28.42 -0.67 68.42
C LEU A 7 -29.93 -0.46 68.65
N ASN A 8 -30.46 0.62 68.09
CA ASN A 8 -31.90 0.92 68.08
C ASN A 8 -32.66 -0.09 67.20
N ARG A 9 -33.82 -0.58 67.66
CA ARG A 9 -34.65 -1.59 66.96
C ARG A 9 -34.99 -1.20 65.51
N LYS A 10 -35.14 0.10 65.23
CA LYS A 10 -35.39 0.61 63.87
C LYS A 10 -34.17 0.45 62.94
N SER A 11 -32.96 0.64 63.48
CA SER A 11 -31.70 0.45 62.75
C SER A 11 -31.42 -1.03 62.50
N LEU A 12 -31.79 -1.91 63.43
CA LEU A 12 -31.69 -3.36 63.26
C LEU A 12 -32.67 -3.86 62.18
N ALA A 13 -33.89 -3.34 62.14
CA ALA A 13 -34.87 -3.69 61.10
C ALA A 13 -34.43 -3.24 59.70
N LEU A 14 -33.79 -2.07 59.58
CA LEU A 14 -33.25 -1.59 58.31
C LEU A 14 -32.05 -2.44 57.84
N LEU A 15 -31.16 -2.85 58.76
CA LEU A 15 -30.06 -3.74 58.45
C LEU A 15 -30.55 -5.13 58.00
N ILE A 16 -31.58 -5.67 58.66
CA ILE A 16 -32.18 -6.96 58.27
C ILE A 16 -32.86 -6.85 56.90
N ALA A 17 -33.55 -5.74 56.58
CA ALA A 17 -34.16 -5.54 55.27
C ALA A 17 -33.12 -5.42 54.14
N ILE A 18 -31.96 -4.80 54.40
CA ILE A 18 -30.84 -4.70 53.45
C ILE A 18 -30.15 -6.06 53.28
N VAL A 19 -30.01 -6.85 54.34
CA VAL A 19 -29.42 -8.21 54.29
C VAL A 19 -30.37 -9.23 53.66
N CYS A 20 -31.69 -9.05 53.77
CA CYS A 20 -32.72 -9.90 53.14
C CYS A 20 -33.14 -9.44 51.74
N SER A 21 -32.58 -8.34 51.23
CA SER A 21 -32.70 -7.98 49.81
C SER A 21 -31.74 -8.88 49.03
N GLY A 22 -32.14 -10.13 48.81
CA GLY A 22 -31.39 -11.06 47.98
C GLY A 22 -31.09 -10.43 46.63
N SER A 23 -29.84 -10.53 46.19
CA SER A 23 -29.44 -10.16 44.85
C SER A 23 -30.32 -10.90 43.85
N ALA A 24 -31.27 -10.22 43.24
CA ALA A 24 -31.98 -10.75 42.07
C ALA A 24 -30.98 -10.78 40.92
N GLN A 25 -30.24 -11.88 40.84
CA GLN A 25 -29.53 -12.28 39.63
C GLN A 25 -30.64 -12.63 38.64
N GLY A 26 -30.79 -11.88 37.56
CA GLY A 26 -31.70 -12.26 36.48
C GLY A 26 -31.24 -13.61 35.94
N GLU A 27 -32.07 -14.63 36.09
CA GLU A 27 -31.82 -15.95 35.51
C GLU A 27 -31.73 -15.82 33.99
N GLU A 28 -30.71 -16.47 33.43
CA GLU A 28 -30.65 -16.83 32.02
C GLU A 28 -32.00 -17.45 31.58
N TYR A 29 -32.45 -17.11 30.37
CA TYR A 29 -33.68 -17.67 29.81
C TYR A 29 -33.61 -19.20 29.83
N TYR A 30 -34.42 -19.82 30.69
CA TYR A 30 -34.48 -21.27 30.86
C TYR A 30 -35.78 -21.80 30.27
N PHE A 31 -35.65 -22.64 29.24
CA PHE A 31 -36.74 -23.42 28.67
C PHE A 31 -37.05 -24.61 29.58
N ASP A 32 -38.14 -24.52 30.33
CA ASP A 32 -38.64 -25.60 31.18
C ASP A 32 -39.33 -26.69 30.33
N PRO A 33 -38.78 -27.92 30.26
CA PRO A 33 -39.39 -29.02 29.53
C PRO A 33 -40.76 -29.43 30.07
N ALA A 34 -41.07 -29.12 31.34
CA ALA A 34 -42.34 -29.44 31.98
C ALA A 34 -43.53 -28.69 31.34
N LEU A 35 -43.30 -27.50 30.78
CA LEU A 35 -44.32 -26.68 30.11
C LEU A 35 -44.85 -27.32 28.81
N LEU A 36 -44.14 -28.30 28.27
CA LEU A 36 -44.50 -28.99 27.02
C LEU A 36 -44.73 -30.50 27.22
N GLN A 37 -44.96 -30.93 28.46
CA GLN A 37 -45.34 -32.31 28.77
C GLN A 37 -46.64 -32.70 28.06
N GLY A 38 -46.61 -33.79 27.27
CA GLY A 38 -47.73 -34.29 26.49
C GLY A 38 -47.75 -33.87 25.01
N ALA A 39 -46.92 -32.90 24.62
CA ALA A 39 -46.66 -32.60 23.22
C ALA A 39 -45.50 -33.45 22.68
N THR A 40 -45.61 -33.96 21.45
CA THR A 40 -44.51 -34.66 20.74
C THR A 40 -43.25 -33.80 20.62
N TYR A 41 -43.38 -32.48 20.73
CA TYR A 41 -42.29 -31.50 20.67
C TYR A 41 -41.51 -31.33 21.98
N GLY A 42 -41.98 -31.87 23.11
CA GLY A 42 -41.35 -31.70 24.43
C GLY A 42 -40.03 -32.46 24.62
N GLN A 43 -39.69 -33.38 23.71
CA GLN A 43 -38.44 -34.14 23.79
C GLN A 43 -37.25 -33.28 23.32
N ASN A 44 -36.18 -33.26 24.11
CA ASN A 44 -34.90 -32.56 23.85
C ASN A 44 -34.91 -31.02 23.91
N ILE A 45 -35.95 -30.39 24.47
CA ILE A 45 -35.99 -28.93 24.62
C ILE A 45 -34.91 -28.39 25.57
N ALA A 46 -34.49 -29.20 26.54
CA ALA A 46 -33.41 -28.86 27.46
C ALA A 46 -32.09 -28.49 26.73
N ARG A 47 -31.88 -28.97 25.50
CA ARG A 47 -30.69 -28.62 24.69
C ARG A 47 -30.68 -27.16 24.23
N PHE A 48 -31.82 -26.48 24.17
CA PHE A 48 -31.86 -25.04 23.87
C PHE A 48 -31.39 -24.17 25.05
N ASN A 49 -31.25 -24.77 26.23
CA ASN A 49 -30.63 -24.14 27.40
C ASN A 49 -29.10 -24.23 27.35
N GLU A 50 -28.54 -25.07 26.46
CA GLU A 50 -27.10 -25.19 26.29
C GLU A 50 -26.62 -24.11 25.30
N GLN A 51 -25.68 -23.26 25.71
CA GLN A 51 -25.05 -22.26 24.82
C GLN A 51 -24.10 -22.87 23.79
N GLN A 52 -23.92 -24.20 23.80
CA GLN A 52 -22.96 -24.90 22.95
C GLN A 52 -23.59 -25.24 21.59
N THR A 53 -22.84 -24.99 20.52
CA THR A 53 -23.24 -25.43 19.17
C THR A 53 -23.14 -26.96 19.08
N PRO A 54 -24.23 -27.67 18.74
CA PRO A 54 -24.19 -29.10 18.53
C PRO A 54 -23.22 -29.47 17.39
N SER A 55 -22.66 -30.68 17.43
CA SER A 55 -22.00 -31.23 16.27
C SER A 55 -23.01 -31.51 15.16
N GLY A 56 -22.62 -31.24 13.92
CA GLY A 56 -23.52 -31.35 12.78
C GLY A 56 -23.08 -30.53 11.58
N ASP A 57 -23.80 -30.70 10.48
CA ASP A 57 -23.59 -29.95 9.26
C ASP A 57 -24.57 -28.76 9.24
N TYR A 58 -24.04 -27.55 9.16
CA TYR A 58 -24.81 -26.31 9.15
C TYR A 58 -24.58 -25.56 7.84
N LEU A 59 -25.67 -25.19 7.17
CA LEU A 59 -25.61 -24.29 6.02
C LEU A 59 -25.49 -22.85 6.54
N ALA A 60 -24.27 -22.33 6.54
CA ALA A 60 -23.96 -21.06 7.19
C ALA A 60 -23.38 -20.02 6.24
N ASP A 61 -23.66 -18.75 6.53
CA ASP A 61 -22.96 -17.61 5.94
C ASP A 61 -21.67 -17.34 6.73
N VAL A 62 -20.54 -17.27 6.04
CA VAL A 62 -19.22 -17.06 6.65
C VAL A 62 -18.83 -15.60 6.52
N TYR A 63 -18.60 -14.96 7.67
CA TYR A 63 -18.12 -13.59 7.78
C TYR A 63 -16.70 -13.57 8.31
N VAL A 64 -15.83 -12.74 7.75
CA VAL A 64 -14.48 -12.48 8.25
C VAL A 64 -14.39 -11.01 8.61
N ASN A 65 -14.12 -10.71 9.89
CA ASN A 65 -14.05 -9.35 10.42
C ASN A 65 -15.27 -8.48 10.01
N GLY A 66 -16.47 -9.08 10.04
CA GLY A 66 -17.74 -8.42 9.67
C GLY A 66 -18.04 -8.37 8.16
N THR A 67 -17.17 -8.87 7.30
CA THR A 67 -17.38 -8.91 5.84
C THR A 67 -17.82 -10.30 5.40
N LEU A 68 -18.92 -10.41 4.66
CA LEU A 68 -19.37 -11.68 4.09
C LEU A 68 -18.36 -12.18 3.05
N VAL A 69 -17.79 -13.37 3.24
CA VAL A 69 -16.80 -13.96 2.33
C VAL A 69 -17.34 -15.16 1.56
N ALA A 70 -18.27 -15.90 2.15
CA ALA A 70 -18.95 -17.02 1.51
C ALA A 70 -20.38 -17.09 2.05
N SER A 71 -21.35 -17.33 1.17
CA SER A 71 -22.75 -17.50 1.56
C SER A 71 -23.18 -18.95 1.38
N SER A 72 -24.12 -19.41 2.21
CA SER A 72 -24.76 -20.73 2.10
C SER A 72 -23.74 -21.86 1.93
N THR A 73 -22.68 -21.85 2.75
CA THR A 73 -21.63 -22.87 2.71
C THR A 73 -21.91 -23.93 3.76
N ASN A 74 -21.82 -25.21 3.38
CA ASN A 74 -21.99 -26.31 4.33
C ASN A 74 -20.73 -26.42 5.20
N ILE A 75 -20.86 -26.06 6.48
CA ILE A 75 -19.79 -26.12 7.48
C ILE A 75 -20.09 -27.25 8.45
N ARG A 76 -19.16 -28.20 8.53
CA ARG A 76 -19.23 -29.30 9.49
C ARG A 76 -18.64 -28.88 10.83
N PHE A 77 -19.42 -29.01 11.89
CA PHE A 77 -18.97 -28.81 13.27
C PHE A 77 -18.60 -30.17 13.87
N ASN A 78 -17.31 -30.38 14.13
CA ASN A 78 -16.79 -31.61 14.70
C ASN A 78 -16.72 -31.49 16.23
N ALA A 79 -17.21 -32.50 16.95
CA ALA A 79 -17.07 -32.54 18.40
C ALA A 79 -15.59 -32.71 18.78
N VAL A 80 -15.07 -31.85 19.65
CA VAL A 80 -13.69 -31.93 20.14
C VAL A 80 -13.59 -32.95 21.29
N LYS A 81 -14.53 -32.88 22.25
CA LYS A 81 -14.76 -33.82 23.36
C LYS A 81 -16.23 -33.72 23.82
N GLU A 82 -16.77 -34.73 24.51
CA GLU A 82 -18.08 -34.63 25.18
C GLU A 82 -18.10 -33.44 26.14
N GLY A 83 -19.08 -32.55 25.98
CA GLY A 83 -19.25 -31.33 26.79
C GLY A 83 -18.39 -30.13 26.36
N GLN A 84 -17.62 -30.22 25.29
CA GLN A 84 -16.92 -29.08 24.69
C GLN A 84 -17.63 -28.60 23.42
N GLN A 85 -17.56 -27.29 23.15
CA GLN A 85 -18.13 -26.68 21.96
C GLN A 85 -17.54 -27.33 20.69
N ALA A 86 -18.42 -27.74 19.77
CA ALA A 86 -18.00 -28.30 18.50
C ALA A 86 -17.26 -27.24 17.66
N GLU A 87 -16.21 -27.64 16.95
CA GLU A 87 -15.38 -26.71 16.17
C GLU A 87 -15.71 -26.75 14.67
N PRO A 88 -15.75 -25.60 13.99
CA PRO A 88 -16.00 -25.55 12.57
C PRO A 88 -14.79 -26.11 11.80
N CYS A 89 -15.07 -27.08 10.94
CA CYS A 89 -14.13 -27.63 9.99
C CYS A 89 -14.17 -26.78 8.72
N LEU A 90 -13.16 -25.93 8.53
CA LEU A 90 -13.12 -24.94 7.45
C LEU A 90 -12.43 -25.51 6.21
N PRO A 91 -13.09 -25.53 5.04
CA PRO A 91 -12.48 -25.98 3.80
C PRO A 91 -11.53 -24.91 3.23
N LEU A 92 -10.57 -25.34 2.42
CA LEU A 92 -9.61 -24.46 1.76
C LEU A 92 -10.29 -23.37 0.89
N SER A 93 -11.45 -23.68 0.29
CA SER A 93 -12.22 -22.71 -0.50
C SER A 93 -12.66 -21.50 0.31
N VAL A 94 -13.11 -21.70 1.55
CA VAL A 94 -13.49 -20.61 2.47
C VAL A 94 -12.26 -19.80 2.86
N MET A 95 -11.13 -20.44 3.13
CA MET A 95 -9.90 -19.72 3.49
C MET A 95 -9.29 -18.95 2.30
N LYS A 96 -9.43 -19.46 1.07
CA LYS A 96 -9.13 -18.73 -0.17
C LYS A 96 -10.04 -17.51 -0.34
N ALA A 97 -11.35 -17.66 -0.12
CA ALA A 97 -12.31 -16.55 -0.18
C ALA A 97 -12.04 -15.49 0.91
N ALA A 98 -11.61 -15.93 2.09
CA ALA A 98 -11.12 -15.08 3.17
C ALA A 98 -9.77 -14.38 2.86
N GLN A 99 -9.11 -14.73 1.74
CA GLN A 99 -7.86 -14.12 1.27
C GLN A 99 -6.70 -14.26 2.26
N ILE A 100 -6.60 -15.40 2.96
CA ILE A 100 -5.49 -15.70 3.88
C ILE A 100 -4.16 -15.77 3.11
N LYS A 101 -3.11 -15.18 3.68
CA LYS A 101 -1.78 -15.10 3.04
C LYS A 101 -1.08 -16.46 2.94
N SER A 102 -1.11 -17.23 4.01
CA SER A 102 -0.33 -18.46 4.23
C SER A 102 -1.14 -19.72 3.90
N LEU A 103 -1.61 -19.83 2.66
CA LEU A 103 -2.33 -21.02 2.21
C LEU A 103 -1.36 -22.05 1.59
N PRO A 104 -1.56 -23.36 1.84
CA PRO A 104 -0.79 -24.40 1.18
C PRO A 104 -1.01 -24.36 -0.34
N ALA A 105 0.07 -24.53 -1.11
CA ALA A 105 0.07 -24.39 -2.57
C ALA A 105 -0.64 -25.54 -3.31
N THR A 106 -0.87 -26.66 -2.64
CA THR A 106 -1.46 -27.88 -3.20
C THR A 106 -2.91 -28.04 -2.73
N ASP A 107 -3.83 -28.20 -3.68
CA ASP A 107 -5.25 -28.55 -3.44
C ASP A 107 -5.45 -29.99 -2.91
N ALA A 108 -4.41 -30.59 -2.33
CA ALA A 108 -4.41 -31.99 -1.88
C ALA A 108 -5.24 -32.24 -0.61
N ALA A 109 -6.11 -31.30 -0.19
CA ALA A 109 -6.94 -31.47 0.99
C ALA A 109 -8.41 -31.25 0.63
N THR A 110 -9.07 -32.33 0.21
CA THR A 110 -10.51 -32.56 0.48
C THR A 110 -10.83 -32.55 1.99
N GLU A 111 -9.82 -32.50 2.85
CA GLU A 111 -9.95 -32.36 4.30
C GLU A 111 -10.08 -30.89 4.70
N CYS A 112 -11.19 -30.56 5.33
CA CYS A 112 -11.36 -29.33 6.09
C CYS A 112 -10.52 -29.39 7.39
N ARG A 113 -10.13 -28.22 7.91
CA ARG A 113 -9.30 -28.12 9.13
C ARG A 113 -9.89 -27.10 10.10
N PRO A 114 -9.68 -27.25 11.42
CA PRO A 114 -10.12 -26.26 12.39
C PRO A 114 -9.39 -24.93 12.17
N LEU A 115 -10.04 -23.80 12.52
CA LEU A 115 -9.50 -22.46 12.29
C LEU A 115 -8.09 -22.25 12.84
N ARG A 116 -7.78 -22.81 14.02
CA ARG A 116 -6.48 -22.70 14.68
C ARG A 116 -5.30 -23.25 13.86
N GLU A 117 -5.56 -24.23 12.99
CA GLU A 117 -4.55 -24.81 12.10
C GLU A 117 -4.31 -23.94 10.87
N TRP A 118 -5.32 -23.18 10.45
CA TRP A 118 -5.16 -22.17 9.41
C TRP A 118 -4.47 -20.91 9.94
N VAL A 119 -4.92 -20.43 11.11
CA VAL A 119 -4.43 -19.21 11.74
C VAL A 119 -4.42 -19.39 13.27
N PRO A 120 -3.24 -19.50 13.91
CA PRO A 120 -3.12 -19.81 15.35
C PRO A 120 -3.80 -18.81 16.30
N HIS A 121 -3.92 -17.54 15.90
CA HIS A 121 -4.47 -16.45 16.73
C HIS A 121 -5.82 -15.94 16.22
N ALA A 122 -6.54 -16.73 15.43
CA ALA A 122 -7.88 -16.38 14.97
C ALA A 122 -8.95 -16.91 15.92
N GLY A 123 -9.98 -16.09 16.14
CA GLY A 123 -11.18 -16.46 16.88
C GLY A 123 -12.33 -16.81 15.94
N TRP A 124 -13.31 -17.55 16.44
CA TRP A 124 -14.56 -17.79 15.73
C TRP A 124 -15.74 -17.79 16.70
N GLN A 125 -16.91 -17.43 16.19
CA GLN A 125 -18.19 -17.48 16.89
C GLN A 125 -19.26 -17.92 15.90
N PHE A 126 -20.14 -18.83 16.31
CA PHE A 126 -21.27 -19.26 15.48
C PHE A 126 -22.57 -18.78 16.11
N ASP A 127 -23.33 -18.01 15.34
CA ASP A 127 -24.70 -17.63 15.67
C ASP A 127 -25.65 -18.62 14.98
N SER A 128 -26.19 -19.54 15.77
CA SER A 128 -27.12 -20.57 15.29
C SER A 128 -28.49 -20.03 14.92
N ALA A 129 -28.91 -18.89 15.49
CA ALA A 129 -30.22 -18.28 15.20
C ALA A 129 -30.23 -17.63 13.82
N THR A 130 -29.11 -17.05 13.40
CA THR A 130 -28.96 -16.43 12.07
C THR A 130 -28.16 -17.28 11.08
N LEU A 131 -27.66 -18.45 11.51
CA LEU A 131 -26.78 -19.33 10.73
C LEU A 131 -25.53 -18.61 10.20
N ARG A 132 -24.89 -17.82 11.06
CA ARG A 132 -23.69 -17.03 10.71
C ARG A 132 -22.46 -17.52 11.45
N LEU A 133 -21.42 -17.83 10.69
CA LEU A 133 -20.09 -18.11 11.22
C LEU A 133 -19.24 -16.84 11.15
N LEU A 134 -18.98 -16.23 12.30
CA LEU A 134 -18.17 -15.03 12.46
C LEU A 134 -16.73 -15.43 12.75
N LEU A 135 -15.82 -15.13 11.83
CA LEU A 135 -14.38 -15.34 11.97
C LEU A 135 -13.69 -14.02 12.30
N THR A 136 -12.87 -14.02 13.35
CA THR A 136 -12.07 -12.88 13.79
C THR A 136 -10.61 -13.19 13.50
N ILE A 137 -10.07 -12.62 12.43
CA ILE A 137 -8.73 -12.93 11.92
C ILE A 137 -7.87 -11.67 11.97
N PRO A 138 -6.68 -11.71 12.61
CA PRO A 138 -5.77 -10.57 12.61
C PRO A 138 -5.46 -10.10 11.18
N MET A 139 -5.43 -8.78 10.96
CA MET A 139 -5.19 -8.20 9.63
C MET A 139 -3.84 -8.61 9.04
N THR A 140 -2.85 -8.95 9.87
CA THR A 140 -1.53 -9.45 9.44
C THR A 140 -1.60 -10.73 8.62
N GLU A 141 -2.59 -11.58 8.87
CA GLU A 141 -2.77 -12.89 8.22
C GLU A 141 -3.60 -12.81 6.93
N LEU A 142 -4.28 -11.68 6.71
CA LEU A 142 -5.13 -11.43 5.55
C LEU A 142 -4.35 -10.67 4.47
N THR A 143 -4.64 -11.00 3.21
CA THR A 143 -4.13 -10.25 2.06
C THR A 143 -4.87 -8.91 2.00
N HIS A 144 -4.17 -7.84 2.37
CA HIS A 144 -4.75 -6.50 2.37
C HIS A 144 -4.78 -5.94 0.94
N LYS A 145 -6.00 -5.68 0.43
CA LYS A 145 -6.18 -4.89 -0.78
C LYS A 145 -6.30 -3.42 -0.36
N PRO A 146 -5.32 -2.57 -0.69
CA PRO A 146 -5.36 -1.16 -0.30
C PRO A 146 -6.58 -0.47 -0.92
N ARG A 147 -7.08 0.59 -0.28
CA ARG A 147 -8.19 1.39 -0.82
C ARG A 147 -7.89 1.85 -2.26
N GLY A 148 -8.91 1.74 -3.11
CA GLY A 148 -8.80 2.07 -4.53
C GLY A 148 -7.96 1.08 -5.34
N TYR A 149 -7.75 -0.15 -4.83
CA TYR A 149 -7.23 -1.25 -5.63
C TYR A 149 -8.22 -1.60 -6.75
N ILE A 150 -7.71 -1.66 -7.98
CA ILE A 150 -8.43 -2.10 -9.17
C ILE A 150 -7.63 -3.25 -9.76
N SER A 151 -8.29 -4.35 -10.09
CA SER A 151 -7.59 -5.52 -10.63
C SER A 151 -6.98 -5.15 -11.99
N PRO A 152 -5.74 -5.58 -12.30
CA PRO A 152 -5.17 -5.42 -13.64
C PRO A 152 -6.02 -6.04 -14.76
N SER A 153 -6.89 -7.02 -14.44
CA SER A 153 -7.84 -7.60 -15.40
C SER A 153 -8.93 -6.63 -15.86
N GLU A 154 -9.20 -5.58 -15.09
CA GLU A 154 -10.22 -4.57 -15.36
C GLU A 154 -9.65 -3.35 -16.12
N TRP A 155 -8.34 -3.34 -16.40
CA TRP A 155 -7.68 -2.22 -17.07
C TRP A 155 -7.95 -2.26 -18.57
N ASP A 156 -8.48 -1.16 -19.10
CA ASP A 156 -8.71 -0.99 -20.53
C ASP A 156 -7.43 -0.50 -21.25
N SER A 157 -7.09 -1.16 -22.36
CA SER A 157 -6.00 -0.74 -23.24
C SER A 157 -6.31 0.53 -24.06
N GLY A 158 -7.58 0.94 -24.08
CA GLY A 158 -8.11 2.04 -24.87
C GLY A 158 -8.35 1.66 -26.34
N ALA A 159 -8.79 2.64 -27.12
CA ALA A 159 -9.07 2.48 -28.54
C ALA A 159 -7.86 2.79 -29.43
N LEU A 160 -7.91 2.31 -30.67
CA LEU A 160 -7.02 2.74 -31.74
C LEU A 160 -7.18 4.24 -31.96
N ALA A 161 -6.10 5.00 -31.78
CA ALA A 161 -6.12 6.45 -31.93
C ALA A 161 -4.83 6.96 -32.59
N LEU A 162 -4.98 7.92 -33.50
CA LEU A 162 -3.92 8.75 -34.04
C LEU A 162 -4.18 10.20 -33.60
N PHE A 163 -3.17 10.87 -33.06
CA PHE A 163 -3.33 12.25 -32.61
C PHE A 163 -2.08 13.10 -32.89
N LEU A 164 -2.33 14.40 -33.09
CA LEU A 164 -1.32 15.45 -33.22
C LEU A 164 -1.71 16.62 -32.31
N ARG A 165 -0.81 16.97 -31.39
CA ARG A 165 -0.88 18.20 -30.59
C ARG A 165 0.24 19.12 -31.03
N HIS A 166 -0.10 20.38 -31.30
CA HIS A 166 0.87 21.41 -31.65
C HIS A 166 0.77 22.60 -30.69
N ASN A 167 1.89 23.31 -30.51
CA ASN A 167 1.93 24.62 -29.86
C ASN A 167 2.80 25.54 -30.71
N THR A 168 2.19 26.53 -31.37
CA THR A 168 2.87 27.40 -32.34
C THR A 168 2.89 28.84 -31.86
N ASN A 169 4.06 29.46 -31.92
CA ASN A 169 4.27 30.88 -31.65
C ASN A 169 4.88 31.54 -32.89
N TRP A 170 4.42 32.76 -33.19
CA TRP A 170 4.96 33.62 -34.23
C TRP A 170 5.33 34.97 -33.64
N THR A 171 6.58 35.38 -33.87
CA THR A 171 7.09 36.68 -33.46
C THR A 171 7.56 37.46 -34.69
N ARG A 172 7.17 38.73 -34.75
CA ARG A 172 7.75 39.70 -35.68
C ARG A 172 8.33 40.85 -34.88
N THR A 173 9.57 41.21 -35.18
CA THR A 173 10.27 42.36 -34.61
C THR A 173 10.72 43.27 -35.73
N GLU A 174 10.47 44.56 -35.57
CA GLU A 174 10.90 45.60 -36.50
C GLU A 174 11.54 46.72 -35.68
N ASN A 175 12.82 46.99 -35.96
CA ASN A 175 13.56 48.11 -35.39
C ASN A 175 13.87 49.08 -36.53
N THR A 176 13.27 50.26 -36.45
CA THR A 176 13.36 51.28 -37.50
C THR A 176 14.72 51.97 -37.55
N ASP A 177 15.39 52.11 -36.40
CA ASP A 177 16.69 52.80 -36.27
C ASP A 177 17.83 51.97 -36.87
N SER A 178 17.86 50.67 -36.58
CA SER A 178 18.84 49.73 -37.16
C SER A 178 18.38 49.11 -38.50
N HIS A 179 17.24 49.56 -39.04
CA HIS A 179 16.54 48.93 -40.16
C HIS A 179 16.38 47.40 -40.03
N TYR A 180 16.35 46.85 -38.82
CA TYR A 180 16.33 45.41 -38.59
C TYR A 180 14.89 44.86 -38.63
N ARG A 181 14.67 43.83 -39.45
CA ARG A 181 13.40 43.08 -39.50
C ARG A 181 13.67 41.63 -39.22
N TYR A 182 12.92 41.06 -38.28
CA TYR A 182 13.02 39.67 -37.86
C TYR A 182 11.65 39.02 -37.78
N GLN A 183 11.55 37.82 -38.31
CA GLN A 183 10.37 36.97 -38.25
C GLN A 183 10.80 35.60 -37.75
N TYR A 184 10.06 35.08 -36.78
CA TYR A 184 10.35 33.79 -36.17
C TYR A 184 9.06 33.01 -35.93
N LEU A 185 9.00 31.80 -36.46
CA LEU A 185 8.00 30.80 -36.11
C LEU A 185 8.68 29.71 -35.30
N TRP A 186 8.05 29.30 -34.21
CA TRP A 186 8.39 28.07 -33.52
C TRP A 186 7.13 27.25 -33.31
N SER A 187 7.16 25.97 -33.67
CA SER A 187 6.07 25.04 -33.43
C SER A 187 6.58 23.77 -32.77
N GLY A 188 6.11 23.49 -31.56
CA GLY A 188 6.34 22.21 -30.87
C GLY A 188 5.27 21.20 -31.27
N LEU A 189 5.67 20.06 -31.81
CA LEU A 189 4.78 19.00 -32.30
C LEU A 189 4.90 17.76 -31.40
N ASN A 190 3.76 17.24 -30.95
CA ASN A 190 3.62 15.98 -30.21
C ASN A 190 2.65 15.09 -30.96
N MET A 191 3.15 13.99 -31.51
CA MET A 191 2.36 13.04 -32.31
C MET A 191 2.34 11.69 -31.60
N GLY A 192 1.28 10.93 -31.78
CA GLY A 192 1.23 9.58 -31.24
C GLY A 192 0.18 8.70 -31.90
N VAL A 193 0.45 7.40 -31.83
CA VAL A 193 -0.45 6.33 -32.26
C VAL A 193 -0.62 5.37 -31.08
N ASN A 194 -1.85 4.93 -30.81
CA ASN A 194 -2.16 3.88 -29.85
C ASN A 194 -2.72 2.66 -30.59
N LEU A 195 -2.15 1.49 -30.38
CA LEU A 195 -2.55 0.21 -30.96
C LEU A 195 -2.60 -0.83 -29.83
N GLY A 196 -3.77 -0.95 -29.19
CA GLY A 196 -3.91 -1.69 -27.93
C GLY A 196 -2.93 -1.15 -26.88
N LEU A 197 -2.14 -2.02 -26.27
CA LEU A 197 -1.13 -1.64 -25.26
C LEU A 197 0.12 -0.97 -25.84
N TRP A 198 0.30 -0.97 -27.15
CA TRP A 198 1.45 -0.35 -27.80
C TRP A 198 1.20 1.11 -28.11
N GLN A 199 2.10 1.96 -27.65
CA GLN A 199 1.98 3.41 -27.75
C GLN A 199 3.22 3.98 -28.44
N VAL A 200 3.05 4.44 -29.68
CA VAL A 200 4.11 5.15 -30.40
C VAL A 200 4.00 6.63 -30.08
N ARG A 201 5.13 7.26 -29.77
CA ARG A 201 5.21 8.69 -29.43
C ARG A 201 6.36 9.33 -30.21
N HIS A 202 6.09 10.52 -30.74
CA HIS A 202 7.06 11.32 -31.45
C HIS A 202 6.97 12.77 -30.99
N GLN A 203 8.10 13.36 -30.64
CA GLN A 203 8.21 14.76 -30.26
C GLN A 203 9.22 15.46 -31.16
N SER A 204 8.82 16.60 -31.71
CA SER A 204 9.67 17.39 -32.58
C SER A 204 9.37 18.88 -32.45
N ASN A 205 10.27 19.70 -33.01
CA ASN A 205 10.04 21.12 -33.17
C ASN A 205 10.37 21.57 -34.58
N LEU A 206 9.53 22.43 -35.13
CA LEU A 206 9.70 23.11 -36.40
C LEU A 206 10.00 24.58 -36.12
N ARG A 207 11.05 25.12 -36.75
CA ARG A 207 11.46 26.51 -36.61
C ARG A 207 11.61 27.15 -37.97
N TYR A 208 11.13 28.38 -38.09
CA TYR A 208 11.41 29.27 -39.19
C TYR A 208 12.02 30.54 -38.63
N ALA A 209 13.17 30.95 -39.15
CA ALA A 209 13.78 32.23 -38.84
C ALA A 209 14.09 32.95 -40.15
N ASN A 210 13.70 34.22 -40.23
CA ASN A 210 14.01 35.08 -41.34
C ASN A 210 14.39 36.47 -40.81
N SER A 211 15.52 37.00 -41.25
CA SER A 211 15.84 38.40 -41.03
C SER A 211 16.34 39.04 -42.30
N ASN A 212 16.29 40.36 -42.37
CA ASN A 212 16.89 41.07 -43.51
C ASN A 212 18.43 41.02 -43.53
N GLN A 213 19.05 40.56 -42.44
CA GLN A 213 20.50 40.39 -42.31
C GLN A 213 20.95 38.92 -42.41
N SER A 214 20.03 37.95 -42.36
CA SER A 214 20.34 36.51 -42.41
C SER A 214 19.33 35.76 -43.25
N ARG A 215 19.81 34.76 -43.99
CA ARG A 215 18.97 34.00 -44.93
C ARG A 215 17.84 33.27 -44.20
N SER A 216 16.65 33.28 -44.79
CA SER A 216 15.50 32.52 -44.28
C SER A 216 15.84 31.03 -44.18
N ALA A 217 15.60 30.42 -43.03
CA ALA A 217 15.88 29.01 -42.80
C ALA A 217 14.71 28.32 -42.09
N TRP A 218 14.29 27.20 -42.67
CA TRP A 218 13.44 26.21 -41.99
C TRP A 218 14.33 25.15 -41.35
N ARG A 219 14.03 24.78 -40.10
CA ARG A 219 14.70 23.69 -39.41
C ARG A 219 13.69 22.81 -38.70
N TYR A 220 13.70 21.54 -39.05
CA TYR A 220 12.98 20.49 -38.33
C TYR A 220 13.95 19.75 -37.41
N ASN A 221 13.59 19.58 -36.15
CA ASN A 221 14.40 18.86 -35.18
C ASN A 221 13.56 17.80 -34.47
N SER A 222 13.90 16.53 -34.70
CA SER A 222 13.32 15.39 -33.98
C SER A 222 13.92 15.32 -32.57
N VAL A 223 13.11 15.56 -31.54
CA VAL A 223 13.55 15.57 -30.15
C VAL A 223 13.65 14.16 -29.60
N ARG A 224 12.63 13.32 -29.83
CA ARG A 224 12.64 11.90 -29.48
C ARG A 224 11.52 11.14 -30.19
N THR A 225 11.81 9.90 -30.54
CA THR A 225 10.83 8.92 -31.03
C THR A 225 10.97 7.62 -30.26
N TRP A 226 9.87 7.12 -29.69
CA TRP A 226 9.90 5.88 -28.94
C TRP A 226 8.55 5.16 -29.00
N VAL A 227 8.61 3.86 -28.74
CA VAL A 227 7.46 3.01 -28.53
C VAL A 227 7.47 2.59 -27.07
N GLN A 228 6.33 2.66 -26.40
CA GLN A 228 6.18 2.22 -25.02
C GLN A 228 5.02 1.23 -24.85
N ARG A 229 5.17 0.32 -23.90
CA ARG A 229 4.18 -0.68 -23.52
C ARG A 229 4.16 -0.86 -22.00
N PRO A 230 3.01 -0.64 -21.34
CA PRO A 230 2.79 -1.04 -19.95
C PRO A 230 2.93 -2.56 -19.75
N VAL A 231 3.55 -2.97 -18.65
CA VAL A 231 3.68 -4.37 -18.20
C VAL A 231 3.11 -4.47 -16.79
N ALA A 232 1.80 -4.75 -16.71
CA ALA A 232 1.03 -4.68 -15.47
C ALA A 232 1.51 -5.67 -14.39
N SER A 233 1.98 -6.87 -14.77
CA SER A 233 2.43 -7.91 -13.84
C SER A 233 3.57 -7.50 -12.93
N ILE A 234 4.37 -6.51 -13.36
CA ILE A 234 5.53 -6.00 -12.62
C ILE A 234 5.46 -4.49 -12.37
N ASN A 235 4.28 -3.88 -12.57
CA ASN A 235 4.03 -2.44 -12.40
C ASN A 235 5.06 -1.54 -13.13
N SER A 236 5.40 -1.86 -14.37
CA SER A 236 6.47 -1.18 -15.11
C SER A 236 6.07 -0.80 -16.53
N ILE A 237 6.80 0.15 -17.12
CA ILE A 237 6.72 0.49 -18.54
C ILE A 237 8.00 0.04 -19.24
N LEU A 238 7.83 -0.75 -20.30
CA LEU A 238 8.88 -1.03 -21.27
C LEU A 238 8.85 0.04 -22.36
N SER A 239 9.99 0.65 -22.66
CA SER A 239 10.14 1.64 -23.73
C SER A 239 11.30 1.25 -24.65
N LEU A 240 11.12 1.45 -25.96
CA LEU A 240 12.10 1.17 -27.01
C LEU A 240 12.25 2.42 -27.90
N GLY A 241 13.49 2.84 -28.17
CA GLY A 241 13.80 4.05 -28.93
C GLY A 241 14.49 5.12 -28.09
N ASP A 242 14.20 6.39 -28.37
CA ASP A 242 14.81 7.52 -27.69
C ASP A 242 14.23 7.73 -26.29
N SER A 243 15.09 7.70 -25.27
CA SER A 243 14.69 7.83 -23.87
C SER A 243 15.77 8.54 -23.03
N TYR A 244 15.49 8.69 -21.75
CA TYR A 244 16.38 9.23 -20.74
C TYR A 244 16.46 8.28 -19.56
N THR A 245 17.63 8.14 -18.95
CA THR A 245 17.78 7.38 -17.70
C THR A 245 17.11 8.09 -16.53
N ASP A 246 16.96 7.40 -15.40
CA ASP A 246 16.40 8.03 -14.20
C ASP A 246 17.42 9.03 -13.61
N SER A 247 16.94 10.19 -13.15
CA SER A 247 17.81 11.25 -12.65
C SER A 247 18.14 11.14 -11.17
N SER A 248 17.41 10.31 -10.42
CA SER A 248 17.51 10.23 -8.95
C SER A 248 18.90 9.87 -8.43
N LEU A 249 19.59 8.92 -9.08
CA LEU A 249 20.85 8.38 -8.55
C LEU A 249 22.11 8.83 -9.32
N PHE A 250 22.19 8.56 -10.63
CA PHE A 250 23.38 8.87 -11.45
C PHE A 250 23.24 10.14 -12.31
N GLY A 251 22.12 10.86 -12.21
CA GLY A 251 21.75 11.90 -13.14
C GLY A 251 21.26 11.36 -14.49
N SER A 252 20.50 12.19 -15.20
CA SER A 252 19.86 11.82 -16.46
C SER A 252 20.84 11.78 -17.64
N LEU A 253 20.84 10.67 -18.37
CA LEU A 253 21.58 10.44 -19.60
C LEU A 253 20.60 10.21 -20.76
N SER A 254 20.76 10.93 -21.86
CA SER A 254 19.94 10.71 -23.07
C SER A 254 20.47 9.56 -23.90
N PHE A 255 19.60 8.62 -24.29
CA PHE A 255 20.01 7.43 -25.03
C PHE A 255 18.97 6.97 -26.05
N ASN A 256 19.41 6.12 -26.97
CA ASN A 256 18.56 5.34 -27.86
C ASN A 256 18.77 3.85 -27.55
N GLY A 257 17.70 3.13 -27.21
CA GLY A 257 17.78 1.72 -26.80
C GLY A 257 16.50 1.25 -26.13
N ALA A 258 16.64 0.43 -25.08
CA ALA A 258 15.51 -0.06 -24.32
C ALA A 258 15.57 0.40 -22.85
N LYS A 259 14.39 0.65 -22.27
CA LYS A 259 14.22 1.03 -20.87
C LYS A 259 13.09 0.21 -20.26
N LEU A 260 13.30 -0.40 -19.11
CA LEU A 260 12.26 -0.96 -18.27
C LEU A 260 12.30 -0.24 -16.92
N VAL A 261 11.21 0.44 -16.56
CA VAL A 261 11.16 1.24 -15.33
C VAL A 261 9.84 1.03 -14.60
N THR A 262 9.90 0.95 -13.28
CA THR A 262 8.70 0.94 -12.42
C THR A 262 7.89 2.21 -12.63
N ASP A 263 6.58 2.06 -12.78
CA ASP A 263 5.64 3.19 -12.85
C ASP A 263 4.72 3.16 -11.62
N GLU A 264 4.92 4.13 -10.72
CA GLU A 264 4.12 4.22 -9.49
C GLU A 264 2.63 4.40 -9.76
N ARG A 265 2.24 4.91 -10.94
CA ARG A 265 0.84 5.10 -11.31
C ARG A 265 0.13 3.77 -11.58
N MET A 266 0.87 2.67 -11.75
CA MET A 266 0.29 1.33 -11.80
C MET A 266 -0.04 0.78 -10.41
N ARG A 267 0.47 1.40 -9.33
CA ARG A 267 0.10 1.04 -7.97
C ARG A 267 -1.28 1.60 -7.60
N PRO A 268 -2.02 0.95 -6.69
CA PRO A 268 -3.20 1.52 -6.06
C PRO A 268 -2.88 2.87 -5.42
N GLN A 269 -3.84 3.80 -5.41
CA GLN A 269 -3.61 5.16 -4.92
C GLN A 269 -3.07 5.20 -3.49
N GLY A 270 -3.57 4.33 -2.61
CA GLY A 270 -3.08 4.20 -1.24
C GLY A 270 -1.62 3.72 -1.10
N LYS A 271 -0.97 3.24 -2.17
CA LYS A 271 0.44 2.81 -2.18
C LYS A 271 1.36 3.69 -3.02
N ARG A 272 0.88 4.84 -3.50
CA ARG A 272 1.68 5.79 -4.32
C ARG A 272 2.46 6.76 -3.43
N GLY A 273 3.70 7.03 -3.83
CA GLY A 273 4.62 7.88 -3.07
C GLY A 273 4.93 7.32 -1.67
N TYR A 274 5.68 8.12 -0.90
CA TYR A 274 6.05 7.77 0.46
C TYR A 274 4.92 8.11 1.45
N ALA A 275 4.57 7.12 2.29
CA ALA A 275 3.88 7.30 3.56
C ALA A 275 4.33 6.15 4.49
N PRO A 276 4.60 6.38 5.78
CA PRO A 276 5.00 5.33 6.70
C PRO A 276 3.83 4.37 6.95
N GLU A 277 4.14 3.11 7.23
CA GLU A 277 3.15 2.14 7.69
C GLU A 277 2.85 2.37 9.18
N VAL A 278 1.58 2.40 9.55
CA VAL A 278 1.21 2.43 10.98
C VAL A 278 1.05 1.00 11.46
N ARG A 279 1.86 0.59 12.43
CA ARG A 279 1.77 -0.74 13.05
C ARG A 279 1.35 -0.60 14.51
N GLY A 280 0.46 -1.47 14.97
CA GLY A 280 -0.04 -1.47 16.34
C GLY A 280 -0.65 -2.81 16.73
N VAL A 281 -1.10 -2.90 17.97
CA VAL A 281 -1.85 -4.05 18.50
C VAL A 281 -3.10 -3.52 19.18
N ALA A 282 -4.25 -4.07 18.80
CA ALA A 282 -5.53 -3.81 19.46
C ALA A 282 -5.85 -4.96 20.42
N ALA A 283 -6.26 -4.65 21.64
CA ALA A 283 -6.67 -5.67 22.61
C ALA A 283 -8.08 -6.21 22.32
N SER A 284 -8.92 -5.39 21.69
CA SER A 284 -10.30 -5.70 21.31
C SER A 284 -10.61 -5.19 19.90
N SER A 285 -11.88 -5.28 19.48
CA SER A 285 -12.31 -4.58 18.25
C SER A 285 -12.15 -3.09 18.48
N ALA A 286 -11.21 -2.47 17.77
CA ALA A 286 -10.81 -1.09 18.03
C ALA A 286 -11.08 -0.18 16.83
N HIS A 287 -11.42 1.07 17.12
CA HIS A 287 -11.50 2.14 16.14
C HIS A 287 -10.16 2.89 16.10
N VAL A 288 -9.46 2.80 14.97
CA VAL A 288 -8.15 3.43 14.78
C VAL A 288 -8.32 4.72 14.00
N VAL A 289 -7.89 5.83 14.60
CA VAL A 289 -7.91 7.17 14.04
C VAL A 289 -6.46 7.63 13.82
N VAL A 290 -6.12 7.99 12.59
CA VAL A 290 -4.82 8.57 12.25
C VAL A 290 -5.03 10.04 11.93
N LYS A 291 -4.33 10.88 12.69
CA LYS A 291 -4.32 12.34 12.54
C LYS A 291 -2.98 12.81 12.03
N GLN A 292 -2.99 13.85 11.23
CA GLN A 292 -1.80 14.58 10.82
C GLN A 292 -2.08 16.07 10.99
N LEU A 293 -1.20 16.78 11.70
CA LEU A 293 -1.39 18.20 12.04
C LEU A 293 -2.76 18.48 12.69
N GLY A 294 -3.20 17.60 13.60
CA GLY A 294 -4.49 17.70 14.28
C GLY A 294 -5.73 17.37 13.43
N LYS A 295 -5.57 17.09 12.13
CA LYS A 295 -6.66 16.72 11.23
C LYS A 295 -6.69 15.22 11.05
N VAL A 296 -7.88 14.62 11.14
CA VAL A 296 -8.09 13.21 10.80
C VAL A 296 -7.82 13.01 9.30
N ILE A 297 -6.89 12.12 8.97
CA ILE A 297 -6.56 11.76 7.59
C ILE A 297 -7.00 10.33 7.24
N TYR A 298 -7.23 9.48 8.23
CA TYR A 298 -7.60 8.09 8.04
C TYR A 298 -8.30 7.55 9.28
N GLU A 299 -9.38 6.81 9.08
CA GLU A 299 -10.08 6.07 10.12
C GLU A 299 -10.44 4.68 9.59
N THR A 300 -10.35 3.67 10.46
CA THR A 300 -10.81 2.31 10.18
C THR A 300 -11.08 1.56 11.48
N ASN A 301 -11.94 0.55 11.42
CA ASN A 301 -12.02 -0.44 12.49
C ASN A 301 -11.01 -1.56 12.22
N VAL A 302 -10.38 -2.06 13.28
CA VAL A 302 -9.46 -3.20 13.23
C VAL A 302 -9.95 -4.31 14.16
N PRO A 303 -9.79 -5.58 13.76
CA PRO A 303 -10.09 -6.69 14.65
C PRO A 303 -9.09 -6.74 15.83
N PRO A 304 -9.42 -7.46 16.91
CA PRO A 304 -8.46 -7.77 17.97
C PRO A 304 -7.18 -8.39 17.42
N GLY A 305 -6.04 -7.98 17.97
CA GLY A 305 -4.71 -8.46 17.61
C GLY A 305 -3.84 -7.42 16.88
N PRO A 306 -2.69 -7.86 16.34
CA PRO A 306 -1.81 -6.99 15.57
C PRO A 306 -2.48 -6.47 14.28
N PHE A 307 -2.31 -5.18 14.02
CA PHE A 307 -2.77 -4.54 12.79
C PHE A 307 -1.66 -3.70 12.16
N TYR A 308 -1.79 -3.49 10.86
CA TYR A 308 -0.96 -2.58 10.11
C TYR A 308 -1.81 -1.83 9.09
N ILE A 309 -1.53 -0.55 8.90
CA ILE A 309 -2.18 0.32 7.92
C ILE A 309 -1.10 0.73 6.92
N ASP A 310 -1.19 0.18 5.71
CA ASP A 310 -0.22 0.36 4.63
C ASP A 310 -0.81 1.11 3.42
N ASP A 311 -2.01 1.70 3.54
CA ASP A 311 -2.76 2.35 2.46
C ASP A 311 -3.04 3.84 2.71
N LEU A 312 -2.28 4.47 3.61
CA LEU A 312 -2.29 5.93 3.78
C LEU A 312 -1.93 6.65 2.48
N TYR A 313 -2.74 7.64 2.11
CA TYR A 313 -2.43 8.54 1.00
C TYR A 313 -1.17 9.36 1.33
N ASN A 314 -0.32 9.57 0.33
CA ASN A 314 0.76 10.56 0.46
C ASN A 314 0.13 11.94 0.48
N THR A 315 0.07 12.54 1.67
CA THR A 315 -0.56 13.84 1.87
C THR A 315 0.30 14.99 1.35
N ARG A 316 1.57 14.75 1.00
CA ARG A 316 2.63 15.75 0.74
C ARG A 316 2.86 16.74 1.90
N TYR A 317 1.97 16.76 2.88
CA TYR A 317 2.10 17.46 4.14
C TYR A 317 3.21 16.79 4.93
N GLN A 318 4.13 17.63 5.37
CA GLN A 318 5.19 17.27 6.28
C GLN A 318 4.59 17.35 7.69
N GLY A 319 4.77 16.30 8.52
CA GLY A 319 4.36 16.32 9.93
C GLY A 319 3.97 14.94 10.44
N ASP A 320 4.39 14.62 11.66
CA ASP A 320 4.21 13.29 12.25
C ASP A 320 2.74 12.87 12.33
N LEU A 321 2.51 11.56 12.24
CA LEU A 321 1.19 10.97 12.37
C LEU A 321 0.91 10.69 13.84
N GLU A 322 -0.20 11.22 14.36
CA GLU A 322 -0.73 10.84 15.67
C GLU A 322 -1.77 9.74 15.47
N VAL A 323 -1.54 8.58 16.07
CA VAL A 323 -2.42 7.42 15.97
C VAL A 323 -3.13 7.25 17.30
N GLU A 324 -4.45 7.23 17.26
CA GLU A 324 -5.32 6.93 18.39
C GLU A 324 -6.01 5.60 18.15
N VAL A 325 -5.88 4.67 19.09
CA VAL A 325 -6.54 3.36 19.09
C VAL A 325 -7.58 3.37 20.20
N ILE A 326 -8.86 3.41 19.81
CA ILE A 326 -10.00 3.47 20.72
C ILE A 326 -10.58 2.06 20.82
N GLU A 327 -10.34 1.40 21.95
CA GLU A 327 -10.79 0.04 22.22
C GLU A 327 -12.31 -0.01 22.49
N ALA A 328 -12.93 -1.19 22.37
CA ALA A 328 -14.35 -1.39 22.66
C ALA A 328 -14.75 -1.01 24.11
N SER A 329 -13.79 -1.04 25.04
CA SER A 329 -13.96 -0.60 26.42
C SER A 329 -13.98 0.93 26.60
N GLY A 330 -13.73 1.70 25.54
CA GLY A 330 -13.54 3.15 25.57
C GLY A 330 -12.12 3.59 25.95
N LYS A 331 -11.23 2.66 26.33
CA LYS A 331 -9.82 2.98 26.58
C LYS A 331 -9.15 3.43 25.28
N THR A 332 -8.49 4.59 25.33
CA THR A 332 -7.77 5.14 24.17
C THR A 332 -6.25 5.05 24.40
N SER A 333 -5.54 4.45 23.45
CA SER A 333 -4.08 4.43 23.40
C SER A 333 -3.59 5.35 22.29
N ARG A 334 -2.54 6.14 22.55
CA ARG A 334 -1.98 7.08 21.55
C ARG A 334 -0.49 6.86 21.35
N PHE A 335 -0.05 6.95 20.11
CA PHE A 335 1.36 6.93 19.76
C PHE A 335 1.63 7.74 18.49
N THR A 336 2.88 8.17 18.30
CA THR A 336 3.28 9.02 17.18
C THR A 336 4.18 8.24 16.23
N VAL A 337 3.86 8.28 14.93
CA VAL A 337 4.68 7.71 13.87
C VAL A 337 5.37 8.86 13.11
N PRO A 338 6.72 8.94 13.14
CA PRO A 338 7.44 10.00 12.45
C PRO A 338 7.14 10.03 10.95
N TYR A 339 6.83 11.20 10.41
CA TYR A 339 6.62 11.41 8.98
C TYR A 339 7.65 12.41 8.45
N SER A 340 8.87 11.90 8.26
CA SER A 340 9.96 12.61 7.59
C SER A 340 10.35 11.82 6.35
N SER A 341 10.41 12.49 5.19
CA SER A 341 10.88 11.90 3.93
C SER A 341 11.91 12.81 3.26
N VAL A 342 12.91 12.18 2.67
CA VAL A 342 13.84 12.79 1.69
C VAL A 342 13.47 12.34 0.27
N PRO A 343 13.91 13.04 -0.79
CA PRO A 343 13.55 12.74 -2.18
C PRO A 343 13.71 11.27 -2.62
N ASP A 344 14.64 10.51 -2.03
CA ASP A 344 14.89 9.10 -2.34
C ASP A 344 14.16 8.10 -1.42
N SER A 345 13.20 8.55 -0.60
CA SER A 345 12.51 7.66 0.33
C SER A 345 11.48 6.80 -0.42
N VAL A 346 11.61 5.48 -0.31
CA VAL A 346 10.64 4.54 -0.88
C VAL A 346 9.76 4.00 0.23
N ARG A 347 8.45 3.96 -0.01
CA ARG A 347 7.48 3.39 0.94
C ARG A 347 7.89 1.97 1.34
N PRO A 348 7.73 1.57 2.62
CA PRO A 348 8.00 0.20 3.04
C PRO A 348 7.31 -0.83 2.14
N GLY A 349 8.03 -1.90 1.81
CA GLY A 349 7.55 -2.97 0.93
C GLY A 349 7.50 -2.60 -0.56
N ASN A 350 7.64 -1.32 -0.94
CA ASN A 350 7.74 -0.89 -2.34
C ASN A 350 9.19 -0.98 -2.86
N TRP A 351 9.29 -1.15 -4.17
CA TRP A 351 10.54 -1.31 -4.90
C TRP A 351 10.49 -0.41 -6.13
N HIS A 352 11.49 0.41 -6.38
CA HIS A 352 11.61 1.20 -7.60
C HIS A 352 12.87 0.76 -8.33
N TYR A 353 12.72 0.31 -9.56
CA TYR A 353 13.86 -0.09 -10.38
C TYR A 353 13.78 0.54 -11.76
N SER A 354 14.94 0.86 -12.32
CA SER A 354 15.09 1.31 -13.72
C SER A 354 16.26 0.59 -14.35
N LEU A 355 15.99 -0.16 -15.40
CA LEU A 355 16.98 -0.80 -16.26
C LEU A 355 16.98 -0.08 -17.60
N ALA A 356 18.15 0.38 -18.03
CA ALA A 356 18.34 1.06 -19.31
C ALA A 356 19.57 0.47 -20.01
N PHE A 357 19.43 0.16 -21.30
CA PHE A 357 20.56 -0.23 -22.12
C PHE A 357 20.41 0.36 -23.52
N GLY A 358 21.52 0.78 -24.10
CA GLY A 358 21.49 1.41 -25.41
C GLY A 358 22.74 2.20 -25.71
N ARG A 359 22.59 3.17 -26.60
CA ARG A 359 23.65 4.06 -27.08
C ARG A 359 23.38 5.48 -26.63
N VAL A 360 24.38 6.15 -26.07
CA VAL A 360 24.27 7.55 -25.67
C VAL A 360 24.04 8.44 -26.89
N ARG A 361 22.99 9.25 -26.87
CA ARG A 361 22.65 10.17 -27.97
C ARG A 361 23.69 11.28 -28.07
N GLN A 362 23.94 11.77 -29.30
CA GLN A 362 24.93 12.82 -29.62
C GLN A 362 26.40 12.41 -29.51
N TYR A 363 26.71 11.15 -29.22
CA TYR A 363 28.08 10.61 -29.15
C TYR A 363 28.22 9.35 -30.01
N TYR A 364 27.69 9.36 -31.25
CA TYR A 364 27.67 8.17 -32.11
C TYR A 364 29.00 7.83 -32.78
N ASP A 365 29.95 8.79 -32.80
CA ASP A 365 31.27 8.63 -33.41
C ASP A 365 32.25 7.83 -32.52
N ILE A 366 31.84 7.53 -31.28
CA ILE A 366 32.59 6.72 -30.32
C ILE A 366 31.76 5.53 -29.87
N GLU A 367 32.40 4.51 -29.30
CA GLU A 367 31.67 3.43 -28.64
C GLU A 367 30.91 3.98 -27.42
N ASN A 368 29.60 4.10 -27.58
CA ASN A 368 28.69 4.78 -26.67
C ASN A 368 27.66 3.84 -26.06
N ARG A 369 27.89 2.52 -26.16
CA ARG A 369 27.05 1.53 -25.50
C ARG A 369 27.20 1.61 -23.99
N PHE A 370 26.08 1.57 -23.31
CA PHE A 370 26.03 1.50 -21.87
C PHE A 370 24.87 0.62 -21.40
N PHE A 371 25.00 0.19 -20.16
CA PHE A 371 23.97 -0.42 -19.34
C PHE A 371 23.90 0.36 -18.04
N GLU A 372 22.69 0.67 -17.58
CA GLU A 372 22.43 1.26 -16.28
C GLU A 372 21.30 0.50 -15.60
N GLY A 373 21.54 0.13 -14.35
CA GLY A 373 20.54 -0.45 -13.48
C GLY A 373 20.51 0.29 -12.16
N THR A 374 19.35 0.85 -11.81
CA THR A 374 19.08 1.43 -10.49
C THR A 374 18.01 0.64 -9.77
N PHE A 375 18.15 0.57 -8.46
CA PHE A 375 17.30 -0.22 -7.60
C PHE A 375 17.16 0.48 -6.24
N GLN A 376 15.93 0.74 -5.84
CA GLN A 376 15.58 1.35 -4.57
C GLN A 376 14.52 0.51 -3.87
N HIS A 377 14.68 0.24 -2.58
CA HIS A 377 13.75 -0.58 -1.83
C HIS A 377 13.48 0.00 -0.44
N GLY A 378 12.21 0.25 -0.13
CA GLY A 378 11.77 0.64 1.21
C GLY A 378 11.71 -0.59 2.10
N VAL A 379 12.71 -0.79 2.97
CA VAL A 379 12.79 -1.97 3.83
C VAL A 379 11.77 -1.87 4.98
N ASN A 380 11.69 -0.70 5.61
CA ASN A 380 10.75 -0.39 6.69
C ASN A 380 10.57 1.14 6.79
N ASN A 381 9.81 1.62 7.78
CA ASN A 381 9.58 3.06 7.99
C ASN A 381 10.84 3.90 8.21
N THR A 382 11.96 3.25 8.52
CA THR A 382 13.21 3.89 8.92
C THR A 382 14.28 3.74 7.84
N ILE A 383 14.26 2.70 7.01
CA ILE A 383 15.37 2.37 6.11
C ILE A 383 14.85 2.22 4.68
N THR A 384 15.44 3.01 3.76
CA THR A 384 15.39 2.78 2.31
C THR A 384 16.79 2.43 1.82
N LEU A 385 16.92 1.38 1.02
CA LEU A 385 18.16 0.98 0.37
C LEU A 385 18.19 1.53 -1.06
N ASN A 386 19.30 2.16 -1.45
CA ASN A 386 19.57 2.61 -2.81
C ASN A 386 20.82 1.92 -3.36
N LEU A 387 20.69 1.29 -4.52
CA LEU A 387 21.78 0.64 -5.24
C LEU A 387 21.73 1.03 -6.72
N GLY A 388 22.91 1.14 -7.33
CA GLY A 388 22.98 1.43 -8.74
C GLY A 388 24.29 0.99 -9.39
N SER A 389 24.23 0.72 -10.68
CA SER A 389 25.40 0.51 -11.51
C SER A 389 25.22 1.16 -12.87
N ARG A 390 26.30 1.75 -13.40
CA ARG A 390 26.38 2.24 -14.78
C ARG A 390 27.66 1.71 -15.40
N ILE A 391 27.53 0.93 -16.46
CA ILE A 391 28.63 0.21 -17.11
C ILE A 391 28.64 0.57 -18.59
N ALA A 392 29.78 1.00 -19.09
CA ALA A 392 30.08 1.29 -20.49
C ALA A 392 31.52 0.83 -20.80
N GLN A 393 31.91 0.81 -22.07
CA GLN A 393 33.22 0.27 -22.46
C GLN A 393 34.42 0.98 -21.79
N ARG A 394 34.31 2.30 -21.57
CA ARG A 394 35.36 3.14 -20.97
C ARG A 394 34.95 3.79 -19.64
N TYR A 395 33.83 3.38 -19.06
CA TYR A 395 33.30 3.98 -17.85
C TYR A 395 32.56 2.94 -17.01
N GLN A 396 32.85 2.89 -15.72
CA GLN A 396 32.06 2.13 -14.76
C GLN A 396 31.79 2.98 -13.53
N ALA A 397 30.59 2.87 -12.99
CA ALA A 397 30.22 3.48 -11.73
C ALA A 397 29.32 2.54 -10.92
N TRP A 398 29.54 2.55 -9.61
CA TRP A 398 28.79 1.78 -8.63
C TRP A 398 28.31 2.73 -7.55
N LEU A 399 27.03 2.67 -7.23
CA LEU A 399 26.38 3.48 -6.22
C LEU A 399 25.80 2.59 -5.14
N ALA A 400 26.07 2.95 -3.90
CA ALA A 400 25.44 2.37 -2.72
C ALA A 400 25.06 3.50 -1.77
N GLY A 401 23.86 3.40 -1.21
CA GLY A 401 23.33 4.43 -0.35
C GLY A 401 21.99 4.04 0.24
N GLY A 402 21.33 5.03 0.80
CA GLY A 402 20.02 4.85 1.37
C GLY A 402 19.55 6.03 2.18
N VAL A 403 18.36 5.85 2.74
CA VAL A 403 17.71 6.80 3.62
C VAL A 403 17.55 6.17 4.99
N TRP A 404 17.88 6.93 6.02
CA TRP A 404 17.63 6.62 7.41
C TRP A 404 16.68 7.67 8.03
N ALA A 405 15.42 7.30 8.21
CA ALA A 405 14.38 8.13 8.80
C ALA A 405 14.27 7.88 10.32
N THR A 406 14.50 8.95 11.08
CA THR A 406 14.46 8.94 12.55
C THR A 406 13.47 9.98 13.07
N GLY A 407 13.18 9.97 14.37
CA GLY A 407 12.40 11.05 15.00
C GLY A 407 13.09 12.42 14.95
N MET A 408 14.40 12.48 14.69
CA MET A 408 15.14 13.73 14.49
C MET A 408 15.09 14.25 13.04
N GLY A 409 14.46 13.52 12.13
CA GLY A 409 14.44 13.78 10.69
C GLY A 409 14.95 12.59 9.88
N ALA A 410 14.87 12.73 8.56
CA ALA A 410 15.36 11.76 7.59
C ALA A 410 16.72 12.20 7.02
N PHE A 411 17.68 11.29 7.04
CA PHE A 411 19.03 11.46 6.52
C PHE A 411 19.20 10.57 5.30
N GLY A 412 19.53 11.12 4.14
CA GLY A 412 19.91 10.37 2.94
C GLY A 412 21.41 10.46 2.71
N LEU A 413 22.04 9.34 2.38
CA LEU A 413 23.43 9.27 1.95
C LEU A 413 23.54 8.35 0.74
N ASN A 414 24.01 8.89 -0.39
CA ASN A 414 24.36 8.10 -1.57
C ASN A 414 25.84 8.30 -1.90
N ALA A 415 26.61 7.22 -1.96
CA ALA A 415 28.01 7.24 -2.36
C ALA A 415 28.18 6.54 -3.70
N THR A 416 28.87 7.20 -4.63
CA THR A 416 29.19 6.67 -5.95
C THR A 416 30.68 6.61 -6.13
N TRP A 417 31.19 5.42 -6.45
CA TRP A 417 32.53 5.27 -7.00
C TRP A 417 32.46 5.21 -8.51
N SER A 418 33.40 5.85 -9.20
CA SER A 418 33.51 5.79 -10.65
C SER A 418 34.95 5.58 -11.09
N ASN A 419 35.10 4.90 -12.21
CA ASN A 419 36.36 4.65 -12.87
C ASN A 419 36.16 4.86 -14.37
N ALA A 420 36.83 5.87 -14.91
CA ALA A 420 36.75 6.29 -16.29
C ALA A 420 38.12 6.14 -16.97
N ARG A 421 38.13 5.77 -18.26
CA ARG A 421 39.30 5.92 -19.13
C ARG A 421 39.13 7.18 -19.94
N ALA A 422 39.90 8.21 -19.60
CA ALA A 422 39.88 9.52 -20.25
C ALA A 422 40.63 9.47 -21.60
N GLU A 423 40.66 10.61 -22.29
CA GLU A 423 41.51 10.78 -23.48
C GLU A 423 42.98 10.47 -23.13
N HIS A 424 43.73 9.88 -24.08
CA HIS A 424 45.08 9.31 -23.88
C HIS A 424 45.16 8.00 -23.07
N ASN A 425 44.03 7.34 -22.81
CA ASN A 425 43.95 6.05 -22.10
C ASN A 425 44.36 6.14 -20.62
N ASP A 426 44.36 7.35 -20.06
CA ASP A 426 44.60 7.58 -18.65
C ASP A 426 43.39 7.13 -17.82
N ARG A 427 43.66 6.38 -16.76
CA ARG A 427 42.63 5.87 -15.87
C ARG A 427 42.40 6.87 -14.74
N GLN A 428 41.20 7.42 -14.69
CA GLN A 428 40.77 8.34 -13.63
C GLN A 428 39.74 7.66 -12.73
N GLN A 429 39.96 7.75 -11.43
CA GLN A 429 39.04 7.23 -10.42
C GLN A 429 38.56 8.38 -9.54
N GLY A 430 37.30 8.32 -9.15
CA GLY A 430 36.69 9.37 -8.33
C GLY A 430 35.55 8.86 -7.49
N TRP A 431 35.34 9.55 -6.37
CA TRP A 431 34.21 9.32 -5.48
C TRP A 431 33.33 10.57 -5.47
N ARG A 432 32.01 10.36 -5.46
CA ARG A 432 31.01 11.39 -5.20
C ARG A 432 30.15 10.91 -4.03
N ALA A 433 29.95 11.76 -3.04
CA ALA A 433 29.00 11.54 -1.97
C ALA A 433 27.93 12.62 -2.01
N GLU A 434 26.68 12.22 -1.79
CA GLU A 434 25.54 13.11 -1.71
C GLU A 434 24.83 12.89 -0.37
N LEU A 435 24.72 13.96 0.40
CA LEU A 435 24.10 13.99 1.72
C LEU A 435 22.84 14.84 1.66
N SER A 436 21.73 14.31 2.13
CA SER A 436 20.46 15.04 2.27
C SER A 436 19.93 14.90 3.68
N TYR A 437 19.33 15.98 4.20
CA TYR A 437 18.67 15.99 5.48
C TYR A 437 17.32 16.69 5.34
N SER A 438 16.28 16.06 5.88
CA SER A 438 14.93 16.59 5.89
C SER A 438 14.34 16.44 7.28
N LYS A 439 13.87 17.54 7.86
CA LYS A 439 13.15 17.53 9.13
C LYS A 439 11.92 18.39 9.01
N THR A 440 10.81 17.85 9.48
CA THR A 440 9.60 18.63 9.68
C THR A 440 9.57 19.16 11.10
N PHE A 441 9.24 20.44 11.26
CA PHE A 441 8.94 21.04 12.55
C PHE A 441 7.42 21.16 12.72
N TYR A 442 6.90 20.64 13.82
CA TYR A 442 5.50 20.85 14.21
C TYR A 442 5.42 22.01 15.20
N HIS A 443 4.61 23.02 14.89
CA HIS A 443 4.22 24.04 15.86
C HIS A 443 2.96 23.56 16.58
N ARG A 444 3.07 23.25 17.87
CA ARG A 444 1.89 23.22 18.75
C ARG A 444 1.44 24.67 18.93
N HIS A 445 0.25 24.99 18.45
CA HIS A 445 -0.49 26.16 18.92
C HIS A 445 -1.31 25.78 20.15
#